data_AF-A0A852AIQ5-F1
#
_entry.id   AF-A0A852AIQ5-F1
#
_cell.length_a   1.000
_cell.length_b   1.000
_cell.length_c   1.000
_cell.angle_alpha   90.00
_cell.angle_beta   90.00
_cell.angle_gamma   90.00
#
_symmetry.space_group_name_H-M   'P 1'
#
loop_
_entity.id
_entity.type
_entity.pdbx_description
1 polymer ?
#
loop_
_entity_poly.entity_id
_entity_poly.type
_entity_poly.pdbx_seq_one_letter_code
_entity_poly.pdbx_strand_id
1 'polypeptide(L)'
;PLAVRPCPMPPQVANGNHNGQDKAFFTAGMSVRYTCDPGYYLVGNAAVSCRASGNWSQPRPRCAEVTCPRPPSIANGLHSGHSSGSFSRGVSVSYSCKEGFQLLGNVSITCSDSGLWSRPLPRCEGAW
;
A
#
# COMPACT_ATOMS: atom_id res chain seq x y z
N PRO A 1 -37.56 -18.93 -21.52
CA PRO A 1 -36.85 -18.43 -20.31
C PRO A 1 -35.37 -18.15 -20.64
N LEU A 2 -34.94 -16.88 -20.53
CA LEU A 2 -33.53 -16.52 -20.70
C LEU A 2 -32.75 -17.19 -19.55
N ALA A 3 -31.92 -18.18 -19.87
CA ALA A 3 -31.08 -18.85 -18.89
C ALA A 3 -30.09 -17.81 -18.32
N VAL A 4 -30.33 -17.37 -17.09
CA VAL A 4 -29.41 -16.46 -16.39
C VAL A 4 -28.17 -17.28 -16.07
N ARG A 5 -27.05 -16.99 -16.75
CA ARG A 5 -25.77 -17.65 -16.48
C ARG A 5 -25.17 -17.04 -15.21
N PRO A 6 -25.11 -17.77 -14.08
CA PRO A 6 -24.48 -17.25 -12.87
C PRO A 6 -22.97 -17.10 -13.10
N CYS A 7 -22.37 -16.16 -12.38
CA CYS A 7 -20.92 -16.09 -12.28
C CYS A 7 -20.39 -17.20 -11.36
N PRO A 8 -19.16 -17.69 -11.60
CA PRO A 8 -18.48 -18.55 -10.64
C PRO A 8 -18.21 -17.79 -9.35
N MET A 9 -17.70 -18.51 -8.35
CA MET A 9 -17.17 -17.90 -7.12
C MET A 9 -16.21 -16.75 -7.48
N PRO A 10 -16.24 -15.60 -6.77
CA PRO A 10 -15.35 -14.49 -7.05
C PRO A 10 -13.89 -14.94 -7.03
N PRO A 11 -13.08 -14.48 -8.00
CA PRO A 11 -11.66 -14.81 -8.03
C PRO A 11 -10.95 -14.35 -6.77
N GLN A 12 -10.03 -15.16 -6.24
CA GLN A 12 -9.18 -14.73 -5.14
C GLN A 12 -8.15 -13.70 -5.61
N VAL A 13 -7.74 -12.81 -4.70
CA VAL A 13 -6.67 -11.82 -4.92
C VAL A 13 -5.59 -12.09 -3.88
N ALA A 14 -4.33 -12.13 -4.31
CA ALA A 14 -3.21 -12.33 -3.37
C ALA A 14 -3.19 -11.21 -2.32
N ASN A 15 -2.99 -11.58 -1.06
CA ASN A 15 -2.98 -10.66 0.10
C ASN A 15 -4.28 -9.85 0.25
N GLY A 16 -5.41 -10.48 -0.05
CA GLY A 16 -6.72 -9.88 0.15
C GLY A 16 -7.84 -10.93 0.16
N ASN A 17 -9.02 -10.44 0.51
CA ASN A 17 -10.24 -11.23 0.61
C ASN A 17 -11.42 -10.48 -0.05
N HIS A 18 -12.60 -11.11 -0.12
CA HIS A 18 -13.83 -10.49 -0.58
C HIS A 18 -15.02 -10.89 0.27
N ASN A 19 -16.04 -10.03 0.31
CA ASN A 19 -17.27 -10.23 1.10
C ASN A 19 -18.27 -11.23 0.49
N GLY A 20 -17.82 -12.13 -0.39
CA GLY A 20 -18.67 -13.04 -1.15
C GLY A 20 -18.64 -14.49 -0.68
N GLN A 21 -17.83 -14.82 0.33
CA GLN A 21 -17.57 -16.20 0.78
C GLN A 21 -18.84 -16.96 1.18
N ASP A 22 -19.84 -16.27 1.74
CA ASP A 22 -21.06 -16.89 2.26
C ASP A 22 -22.19 -17.04 1.21
N LYS A 23 -21.96 -16.64 -0.04
CA LYS A 23 -22.98 -16.73 -1.11
C LYS A 23 -22.79 -17.98 -1.97
N ALA A 24 -23.85 -18.76 -2.09
CA ALA A 24 -23.87 -19.97 -2.93
C ALA A 24 -23.78 -19.68 -4.45
N PHE A 25 -24.31 -18.55 -4.93
CA PHE A 25 -24.26 -18.17 -6.35
C PHE A 25 -24.40 -16.65 -6.55
N PHE A 26 -23.96 -16.19 -7.72
CA PHE A 26 -23.98 -14.77 -8.13
C PHE A 26 -24.63 -14.61 -9.49
N THR A 27 -25.67 -13.79 -9.59
CA THR A 27 -26.34 -13.48 -10.85
C THR A 27 -26.00 -12.08 -11.35
N ALA A 28 -26.36 -11.80 -12.61
CA ALA A 28 -26.08 -10.52 -13.25
C ALA A 28 -26.54 -9.33 -12.39
N GLY A 29 -25.66 -8.35 -12.19
CA GLY A 29 -25.88 -7.16 -11.36
C GLY A 29 -25.39 -7.30 -9.91
N MET A 30 -25.23 -8.53 -9.39
CA MET A 30 -24.62 -8.71 -8.07
C MET A 30 -23.16 -8.27 -8.07
N SER A 31 -22.69 -7.69 -6.97
CA SER A 31 -21.32 -7.23 -6.82
C SER A 31 -20.70 -7.74 -5.53
N VAL A 32 -19.39 -7.94 -5.55
CA VAL A 32 -18.57 -8.24 -4.37
C VAL A 32 -17.51 -7.18 -4.21
N ARG A 33 -17.15 -6.89 -2.96
CA ARG A 33 -16.08 -5.95 -2.62
C ARG A 33 -14.89 -6.71 -2.06
N TYR A 34 -13.72 -6.33 -2.54
CA TYR A 34 -12.43 -6.81 -2.07
C TYR A 34 -11.87 -5.90 -0.98
N THR A 35 -11.12 -6.50 -0.07
CA THR A 35 -10.36 -5.85 0.99
C THR A 35 -8.96 -6.45 1.00
N CYS A 36 -7.94 -5.65 1.27
CA CYS A 36 -6.58 -6.14 1.38
C CYS A 36 -6.23 -6.52 2.81
N ASP A 37 -5.35 -7.50 2.96
CA ASP A 37 -4.83 -7.93 4.24
C ASP A 37 -3.98 -6.81 4.88
N PRO A 38 -3.79 -6.82 6.22
CA PRO A 38 -2.93 -5.86 6.88
C PRO A 38 -1.53 -5.78 6.24
N GLY A 39 -1.06 -4.56 5.98
CA GLY A 39 0.22 -4.31 5.29
C GLY A 39 0.10 -4.09 3.78
N TYR A 40 -1.10 -4.27 3.22
CA TYR A 40 -1.38 -4.04 1.80
C TYR A 40 -2.47 -2.98 1.61
N TYR A 41 -2.40 -2.26 0.49
CA TYR A 41 -3.42 -1.32 0.06
C TYR A 41 -4.05 -1.73 -1.28
N LEU A 42 -5.31 -1.37 -1.46
CA LEU A 42 -6.07 -1.73 -2.65
C LEU A 42 -5.73 -0.79 -3.81
N VAL A 43 -5.40 -1.37 -4.95
CA VAL A 43 -5.18 -0.64 -6.21
C VAL A 43 -6.25 -1.05 -7.22
N GLY A 44 -6.96 -0.05 -7.76
CA GLY A 44 -8.05 -0.22 -8.71
C GLY A 44 -9.43 -0.12 -8.06
N ASN A 45 -10.46 -0.63 -8.72
CA ASN A 45 -11.82 -0.63 -8.18
C ASN A 45 -11.99 -1.78 -7.18
N ALA A 46 -12.40 -1.45 -5.95
CA ALA A 46 -12.63 -2.45 -4.90
C ALA A 46 -13.78 -3.41 -5.22
N ALA A 47 -14.70 -3.04 -6.10
CA ALA A 47 -15.85 -3.84 -6.46
C ALA A 47 -15.74 -4.45 -7.86
N VAL A 48 -16.16 -5.71 -7.98
CA VAL A 48 -16.45 -6.34 -9.27
C VAL A 48 -17.90 -6.80 -9.30
N SER A 49 -18.50 -6.73 -10.48
CA SER A 49 -19.91 -7.05 -10.71
C SER A 49 -20.05 -8.24 -11.65
N CYS A 50 -21.00 -9.13 -11.36
CA CYS A 50 -21.35 -10.22 -12.24
C CYS A 50 -22.09 -9.67 -13.45
N ARG A 51 -21.57 -9.93 -14.66
CA ARG A 51 -22.20 -9.45 -15.91
C ARG A 51 -23.23 -10.46 -16.42
N ALA A 52 -24.13 -10.00 -17.29
CA ALA A 52 -25.10 -10.86 -17.98
C ALA A 52 -24.43 -12.01 -18.77
N SER A 53 -23.17 -11.83 -19.17
CA SER A 53 -22.35 -12.87 -19.77
C SER A 53 -21.91 -13.97 -18.79
N GLY A 54 -22.29 -13.95 -17.51
CA GLY A 54 -21.81 -14.89 -16.49
C GLY A 54 -20.33 -14.74 -16.14
N ASN A 55 -19.72 -13.58 -16.45
CA ASN A 55 -18.33 -13.28 -16.12
C ASN A 55 -18.25 -12.05 -15.24
N TRP A 56 -17.36 -12.09 -14.23
CA TRP A 56 -17.04 -10.92 -13.43
C TRP A 56 -16.47 -9.78 -14.29
N SER A 57 -16.76 -8.54 -13.89
CA SER A 57 -16.17 -7.34 -14.50
C SER A 57 -14.65 -7.31 -14.34
N GLN A 58 -13.99 -6.59 -15.23
CA GLN A 58 -12.54 -6.40 -15.26
C GLN A 58 -12.22 -4.90 -15.34
N PRO A 59 -11.04 -4.45 -14.88
CA PRO A 59 -10.00 -5.24 -14.21
C PRO A 59 -10.39 -5.60 -12.77
N ARG A 60 -9.80 -6.67 -12.23
CA ARG A 60 -9.85 -6.97 -10.80
C ARG A 60 -8.94 -6.02 -10.01
N PRO A 61 -9.27 -5.72 -8.74
CA PRO A 61 -8.33 -5.03 -7.86
C PRO A 61 -7.11 -5.89 -7.59
N ARG A 62 -6.01 -5.24 -7.20
CA ARG A 62 -4.81 -5.89 -6.66
C ARG A 62 -4.47 -5.30 -5.30
N CYS A 63 -3.93 -6.13 -4.42
CA CYS A 63 -3.37 -5.68 -3.15
C CYS A 63 -1.86 -5.48 -3.32
N ALA A 64 -1.39 -4.28 -3.02
CA ALA A 64 0.00 -3.89 -3.15
C ALA A 64 0.60 -3.63 -1.76
N GLU A 65 1.83 -4.06 -1.52
CA GLU A 65 2.51 -3.80 -0.24
C GLU A 65 2.64 -2.30 0.02
N VAL A 66 2.41 -1.91 1.27
CA VAL A 66 2.71 -0.55 1.73
C VAL A 66 4.22 -0.41 1.87
N THR A 67 4.78 0.41 0.98
CA THR A 67 6.20 0.74 1.02
C THR A 67 6.43 2.23 0.86
N CYS A 68 7.46 2.74 1.54
CA CYS A 68 7.93 4.10 1.37
C CYS A 68 9.01 4.16 0.28
N PRO A 69 9.13 5.29 -0.43
CA PRO A 69 10.25 5.50 -1.36
C PRO A 69 11.56 5.66 -0.59
N ARG A 70 12.65 5.90 -1.30
CA ARG A 70 13.92 6.31 -0.68
C ARG A 70 13.71 7.48 0.31
N PRO A 71 14.35 7.45 1.49
CA PRO A 71 14.26 8.53 2.47
C PRO A 71 14.62 9.90 1.86
N PRO A 72 13.92 10.99 2.24
CA PRO A 72 14.25 12.32 1.75
C PRO A 72 15.65 12.75 2.19
N SER A 73 16.41 13.38 1.30
CA SER A 73 17.68 14.01 1.69
C SER A 73 17.43 15.30 2.49
N ILE A 74 18.30 15.59 3.44
CA ILE A 74 18.30 16.84 4.22
C ILE A 74 19.63 17.59 3.98
N ALA A 75 19.60 18.92 4.07
CA ALA A 75 20.79 19.74 3.92
C ALA A 75 21.83 19.36 4.99
N ASN A 76 23.09 19.21 4.57
CA ASN A 76 24.22 18.83 5.43
C ASN A 76 24.03 17.53 6.23
N GLY A 77 23.10 16.67 5.81
CA GLY A 77 22.88 15.36 6.42
C GLY A 77 23.08 14.20 5.47
N LEU A 78 23.23 13.03 6.07
CA LEU A 78 23.29 11.72 5.46
C LEU A 78 22.21 10.85 6.10
N HIS A 79 21.79 9.77 5.43
CA HIS A 79 20.85 8.81 5.99
C HIS A 79 21.25 7.38 5.67
N SER A 80 20.94 6.44 6.57
CA SER A 80 21.30 5.02 6.44
C SER A 80 20.50 4.25 5.37
N GLY A 81 19.41 4.82 4.86
CA GLY A 81 18.62 4.24 3.75
C GLY A 81 19.29 4.39 2.38
N HIS A 82 20.45 3.76 2.19
CA HIS A 82 21.25 3.84 0.96
C HIS A 82 20.71 3.01 -0.20
N SER A 83 19.75 2.11 0.04
CA SER A 83 19.12 1.32 -1.02
C SER A 83 18.33 2.24 -1.97
N SER A 84 18.40 1.95 -3.27
CA SER A 84 17.61 2.61 -4.31
C SER A 84 16.17 2.08 -4.40
N GLY A 85 15.78 1.18 -3.49
CA GLY A 85 14.52 0.47 -3.51
C GLY A 85 13.44 1.05 -2.60
N SER A 86 12.36 0.29 -2.48
CA SER A 86 11.24 0.56 -1.59
C SER A 86 11.52 0.03 -0.18
N PHE A 87 11.05 0.77 0.84
CA PHE A 87 11.21 0.42 2.25
C PHE A 87 9.88 -0.07 2.80
N SER A 88 9.85 -1.27 3.38
CA SER A 88 8.64 -1.82 3.97
C SER A 88 8.13 -0.96 5.12
N ARG A 89 6.81 -0.98 5.34
CA ARG A 89 6.15 -0.42 6.53
C ARG A 89 6.89 -0.80 7.82
N GLY A 90 7.07 0.16 8.71
CA GLY A 90 7.74 -0.01 10.00
C GLY A 90 9.28 0.07 9.94
N VAL A 91 9.88 -0.01 8.75
CA VAL A 91 11.32 0.20 8.60
C VAL A 91 11.67 1.63 9.00
N SER A 92 12.72 1.76 9.81
CA SER A 92 13.24 3.05 10.25
C SER A 92 14.63 3.30 9.68
N VAL A 93 14.88 4.54 9.28
CA VAL A 93 16.20 5.00 8.82
C VAL A 93 16.67 6.12 9.72
N SER A 94 17.97 6.13 9.99
CA SER A 94 18.62 7.15 10.82
C SER A 94 19.31 8.18 9.95
N TYR A 95 19.35 9.41 10.45
CA TYR A 95 20.10 10.52 9.88
C TYR A 95 21.31 10.83 10.74
N SER A 96 22.34 11.33 10.07
CA SER A 96 23.52 11.92 10.69
C SER A 96 23.86 13.23 9.98
N CYS A 97 24.57 14.13 10.66
CA CYS A 97 25.03 15.37 10.05
C CYS A 97 26.49 15.25 9.61
N LYS A 98 26.84 16.00 8.56
CA LYS A 98 28.24 16.16 8.14
C LYS A 98 29.03 16.91 9.21
N GLU A 99 30.35 16.81 9.14
CA GLU A 99 31.27 17.53 10.02
C GLU A 99 30.96 19.03 10.07
N GLY A 100 31.00 19.62 11.26
CA GLY A 100 30.66 21.03 11.51
C GLY A 100 29.16 21.30 11.70
N PHE A 101 28.28 20.28 11.67
CA PHE A 101 26.84 20.43 11.87
C PHE A 101 26.32 19.53 13.00
N GLN A 102 25.29 20.01 13.71
CA GLN A 102 24.57 19.28 14.75
C GLN A 102 23.17 18.89 14.28
N LEU A 103 22.75 17.68 14.67
CA LEU A 103 21.43 17.14 14.36
C LEU A 103 20.40 17.68 15.36
N LEU A 104 19.32 18.24 14.83
CA LEU A 104 18.18 18.74 15.58
C LEU A 104 16.91 17.97 15.21
N GLY A 105 16.16 17.55 16.23
CA GLY A 105 14.94 16.76 16.08
C GLY A 105 15.18 15.24 16.22
N ASN A 106 14.27 14.45 15.66
CA ASN A 106 14.37 12.99 15.76
C ASN A 106 15.48 12.46 14.84
N VAL A 107 16.37 11.64 15.39
CA VAL A 107 17.46 11.01 14.64
C VAL A 107 16.96 10.04 13.57
N SER A 108 15.73 9.52 13.70
CA SER A 108 15.17 8.58 12.74
C SER A 108 13.77 8.95 12.27
N ILE A 109 13.44 8.43 11.08
CA ILE A 109 12.08 8.42 10.53
C ILE A 109 11.68 6.98 10.22
N THR A 110 10.38 6.72 10.26
CA THR A 110 9.80 5.39 10.09
C THR A 110 8.81 5.41 8.94
N CYS A 111 8.82 4.34 8.12
CA CYS A 111 7.85 4.17 7.06
C CYS A 111 6.46 3.87 7.64
N SER A 112 5.49 4.72 7.38
CA SER A 112 4.14 4.60 7.93
C SER A 112 3.25 3.65 7.14
N ASP A 113 2.07 3.45 7.71
CA ASP A 113 0.94 2.70 7.14
C ASP A 113 0.39 3.28 5.85
N SER A 114 0.66 4.57 5.57
CA SER A 114 0.26 5.23 4.34
C SER A 114 1.34 5.20 3.26
N GLY A 115 2.47 4.52 3.50
CA GLY A 115 3.61 4.52 2.58
C GLY A 115 4.34 5.86 2.54
N LEU A 116 4.21 6.65 3.60
CA LEU A 116 4.90 7.93 3.77
C LEU A 116 5.88 7.84 4.92
N TRP A 117 7.02 8.50 4.76
CA TRP A 117 7.95 8.67 5.87
C TRP A 117 7.35 9.57 6.95
N SER A 118 7.57 9.19 8.22
CA SER A 118 7.18 10.02 9.36
C SER A 118 7.81 11.41 9.30
N ARG A 119 7.11 12.38 9.88
CA ARG A 119 7.49 13.79 9.94
C ARG A 119 7.49 14.25 11.40
N PRO A 120 8.23 15.31 11.76
CA PRO A 120 9.14 16.09 10.90
C PRO A 120 10.45 15.34 10.57
N LEU A 121 11.14 15.80 9.51
CA LEU A 121 12.52 15.34 9.23
C LEU A 121 13.50 16.03 10.19
N PRO A 122 14.64 15.39 10.54
CA PRO A 122 15.71 16.07 11.26
C PRO A 122 16.33 17.19 10.44
N ARG A 123 16.98 18.13 11.12
CA ARG A 123 17.70 19.26 10.51
C ARG A 123 19.15 19.23 10.98
N CYS A 124 20.06 19.60 10.09
CA CYS A 124 21.47 19.81 10.43
C CYS A 124 21.76 21.31 10.43
N GLU A 125 22.16 21.86 11.57
CA GLU A 125 22.51 23.27 11.73
C GLU A 125 23.98 23.41 12.12
N GLY A 126 24.64 24.49 11.68
CA GLY A 126 26.07 24.69 11.93
C GLY A 126 26.36 24.79 13.42
N ALA A 127 27.38 24.07 13.88
CA ALA A 127 27.94 24.22 15.22
C ALA A 127 28.86 25.44 15.21
N TRP A 128 28.36 26.60 15.64
CA TRP A 128 29.14 27.81 15.81
C TRP A 128 29.93 27.78 17.11
#